data_AF-A0A6J3GD80-F1
#
_entry.id   AF-A0A6J3GD80-F1
#
_cell.length_a   1.000
_cell.length_b   1.000
_cell.length_c   1.000
_cell.angle_alpha   90.00
_cell.angle_beta   90.00
_cell.angle_gamma   90.00
#
_symmetry.space_group_name_H-M   'P 1'
#
loop_
_entity.id
_entity.type
_entity.pdbx_description
1 polymer ?
#
loop_
_entity_poly.entity_id
_entity_poly.type
_entity_poly.pdbx_seq_one_letter_code
_entity_poly.pdbx_strand_id
1 'polypeptide(L)'
;MAPWTLWRCCQRVVGWVPVLFITFVVVWSYYAYVVELCVFTIFGNEENGKTVVYLVAFHLFFVMFVWSYWMTIFTSPASPSKEFYLSNSEKERYEKEFSQERQQDILRRAARALPIYTTSASKTIRYCEKCQLIKPDRAHHCSACDTCVLKMDHHCPWVNNCVGFSNYKFFLLFLLYSLLYCLFVAATVLEYFIKFWTLCHRKSTESCPKNELTDTRAKFHVLFLFFVSAMFFISVLSLFSYHCWLVGKNRTTIVKIGDKSLVMKRNIGYFQYFQAWVMVAVFQLALWGWIQNKLLLQTRMSMPEVAQISLFLSNHLVNQKTACWTANLSG
;
A
#
# COMPACT_ATOMS: atom_id res chain seq x y z
N MET A 1 -21.81 21.34 -20.77
CA MET A 1 -21.07 20.65 -19.68
C MET A 1 -19.87 19.97 -20.31
N ALA A 2 -18.64 20.31 -19.89
CA ALA A 2 -17.43 20.04 -20.66
C ALA A 2 -17.09 18.53 -20.77
N PRO A 3 -16.79 18.00 -21.97
CA PRO A 3 -16.41 16.61 -22.23
C PRO A 3 -15.27 16.09 -21.33
N TRP A 4 -14.40 16.99 -20.89
CA TRP A 4 -13.27 16.73 -19.99
C TRP A 4 -13.66 16.22 -18.60
N THR A 5 -14.79 16.67 -18.06
CA THR A 5 -15.27 16.23 -16.73
C THR A 5 -15.78 14.79 -16.79
N LEU A 6 -16.54 14.46 -17.85
CA LEU A 6 -17.02 13.11 -18.13
C LEU A 6 -15.84 12.16 -18.39
N TRP A 7 -14.87 12.57 -19.20
CA TRP A 7 -13.68 11.79 -19.50
C TRP A 7 -12.86 11.44 -18.24
N ARG A 8 -12.59 12.43 -17.38
CA ARG A 8 -11.89 12.19 -16.10
C ARG A 8 -12.68 11.26 -15.16
N CYS A 9 -14.01 11.36 -15.16
CA CYS A 9 -14.86 10.45 -14.40
C CYS A 9 -14.75 9.01 -14.92
N CYS A 10 -14.88 8.82 -16.25
CA CYS A 10 -14.71 7.52 -16.88
C CYS A 10 -13.31 6.93 -16.61
N GLN A 11 -12.24 7.73 -16.72
CA GLN A 11 -10.88 7.27 -16.42
C GLN A 11 -10.73 6.80 -14.96
N ARG A 12 -11.34 7.49 -14.00
CA ARG A 12 -11.33 7.08 -12.58
C ARG A 12 -12.05 5.75 -12.36
N VAL A 13 -13.18 5.54 -13.03
CA VAL A 13 -13.94 4.28 -12.93
C VAL A 13 -13.18 3.13 -13.58
N VAL A 14 -12.68 3.33 -14.80
CA VAL A 14 -11.92 2.31 -15.54
C VAL A 14 -10.61 1.93 -14.82
N GLY A 15 -9.99 2.87 -14.10
CA GLY A 15 -8.80 2.60 -13.27
C GLY A 15 -9.01 1.52 -12.21
N TRP A 16 -10.24 1.25 -11.77
CA TRP A 16 -10.54 0.18 -10.80
C TRP A 16 -10.66 -1.21 -11.42
N VAL A 17 -10.79 -1.34 -12.75
CA VAL A 17 -10.97 -2.63 -13.42
C VAL A 17 -9.85 -3.63 -13.07
N PRO A 18 -8.54 -3.27 -13.12
CA PRO A 18 -7.48 -4.20 -12.73
C PRO A 18 -7.54 -4.62 -11.26
N VAL A 19 -7.94 -3.71 -10.37
CA VAL A 19 -8.09 -4.02 -8.93
C VAL A 19 -9.23 -5.01 -8.73
N LEU A 20 -10.40 -4.77 -9.33
CA LEU A 20 -11.55 -5.66 -9.25
C LEU A 20 -11.24 -7.04 -9.83
N PHE A 21 -10.47 -7.10 -10.92
CA PHE A 21 -10.01 -8.36 -11.50
C PHE A 21 -9.14 -9.15 -10.52
N ILE A 22 -8.14 -8.52 -9.90
CA ILE A 22 -7.29 -9.19 -8.90
C ILE A 22 -8.12 -9.61 -7.68
N THR A 23 -9.02 -8.75 -7.19
CA THR A 23 -9.93 -9.09 -6.10
C THR A 23 -10.78 -10.31 -6.43
N PHE A 24 -11.34 -10.39 -7.64
CA PHE A 24 -12.10 -11.54 -8.11
C PHE A 24 -11.25 -12.83 -8.10
N VAL A 25 -10.05 -12.79 -8.68
CA VAL A 25 -9.14 -13.96 -8.70
C VAL A 25 -8.77 -14.40 -7.29
N VAL A 26 -8.51 -13.46 -6.38
CA VAL A 26 -8.15 -13.76 -4.99
C VAL A 26 -9.33 -14.40 -4.24
N VAL A 27 -10.53 -13.84 -4.36
CA VAL A 27 -11.75 -14.40 -3.74
C VAL A 27 -12.06 -15.80 -4.30
N TRP A 28 -11.97 -15.96 -5.62
CA TRP A 28 -12.12 -17.28 -6.25
C TRP A 28 -11.06 -18.26 -5.75
N SER A 29 -9.80 -17.85 -5.61
CA SER A 29 -8.73 -18.73 -5.13
C SER A 29 -8.94 -19.15 -3.67
N TYR A 30 -9.50 -18.27 -2.83
CA TYR A 30 -9.92 -18.61 -1.47
C TYR A 30 -10.99 -19.69 -1.47
N TYR A 31 -12.05 -19.51 -2.28
CA TYR A 31 -13.11 -20.52 -2.43
C TYR A 31 -12.54 -21.85 -2.93
N ALA A 32 -11.75 -21.82 -4.00
CA ALA A 32 -11.16 -23.01 -4.61
C ALA A 32 -10.23 -23.77 -3.64
N TYR A 33 -9.41 -23.06 -2.87
CA TYR A 33 -8.50 -23.69 -1.93
C TYR A 33 -9.21 -24.21 -0.68
N VAL A 34 -10.06 -23.39 -0.05
CA VAL A 34 -10.70 -23.75 1.22
C VAL A 34 -11.83 -24.77 1.01
N VAL A 35 -12.72 -24.51 0.06
CA VAL A 35 -13.93 -25.32 -0.13
C VAL A 35 -13.63 -26.54 -1.00
N GLU A 36 -13.15 -26.33 -2.23
CA GLU A 36 -12.99 -27.43 -3.19
C GLU A 36 -11.81 -28.35 -2.82
N LEU A 37 -10.65 -27.78 -2.48
CA LEU A 37 -9.49 -28.57 -2.08
C LEU A 37 -9.61 -29.04 -0.63
N CYS A 38 -9.56 -28.15 0.38
CA CYS A 38 -9.46 -28.59 1.77
C CYS A 38 -10.71 -29.33 2.27
N VAL A 39 -11.93 -28.84 2.01
CA VAL A 39 -13.17 -29.45 2.52
C VAL A 39 -13.62 -30.63 1.66
N PHE A 40 -13.74 -30.48 0.33
CA PHE A 40 -14.27 -31.57 -0.50
C PHE A 40 -13.23 -32.62 -0.88
N THR A 41 -11.96 -32.25 -1.08
CA THR A 41 -10.93 -33.19 -1.53
C THR A 41 -10.14 -33.79 -0.37
N ILE A 42 -9.55 -32.97 0.50
CA ILE A 42 -8.62 -33.46 1.55
C ILE A 42 -9.38 -34.05 2.72
N PHE A 43 -10.37 -33.32 3.26
CA PHE A 43 -11.20 -33.81 4.35
C PHE A 43 -12.07 -35.01 3.92
N GLY A 44 -12.50 -35.04 2.66
CA GLY A 44 -13.19 -36.21 2.08
C GLY A 44 -12.34 -37.49 2.03
N ASN A 45 -11.01 -37.37 2.03
CA ASN A 45 -10.08 -38.51 2.11
C ASN A 45 -9.69 -38.88 3.56
N GLU A 46 -10.41 -38.36 4.56
CA GLU A 46 -10.16 -38.58 5.99
C GLU A 46 -8.78 -38.09 6.50
N GLU A 47 -8.09 -37.22 5.74
CA GLU A 47 -6.77 -36.67 6.09
C GLU A 47 -6.86 -35.42 7.01
N ASN A 48 -7.60 -35.52 8.12
CA ASN A 48 -7.97 -34.37 8.97
C ASN A 48 -6.80 -33.51 9.48
N GLY A 49 -5.69 -34.14 9.87
CA GLY A 49 -4.50 -33.41 10.34
C GLY A 49 -3.90 -32.51 9.27
N LYS A 50 -3.79 -33.00 8.03
CA LYS A 50 -3.29 -32.22 6.89
C LYS A 50 -4.25 -31.08 6.54
N THR A 51 -5.55 -31.33 6.55
CA THR A 51 -6.58 -30.30 6.31
C THR A 51 -6.41 -29.12 7.25
N VAL A 52 -6.26 -29.36 8.56
CA VAL A 52 -6.09 -28.29 9.56
C VAL A 52 -4.79 -27.52 9.31
N VAL A 53 -3.67 -28.21 9.09
CA VAL A 53 -2.38 -27.57 8.81
C VAL A 53 -2.45 -26.67 7.58
N TYR A 54 -3.06 -27.17 6.49
CA TYR A 54 -3.19 -26.42 5.25
C TYR A 54 -4.10 -25.20 5.42
N LEU A 55 -5.24 -25.35 6.09
CA LEU A 55 -6.15 -24.23 6.34
C LEU A 55 -5.48 -23.15 7.19
N VAL A 56 -4.79 -23.51 8.28
CA VAL A 56 -4.11 -22.53 9.14
C VAL A 56 -3.02 -21.78 8.37
N ALA A 57 -2.15 -22.50 7.67
CA ALA A 57 -1.09 -21.89 6.88
C ALA A 57 -1.64 -21.03 5.73
N PHE A 58 -2.68 -21.50 5.04
CA PHE A 58 -3.35 -20.76 3.97
C PHE A 58 -3.90 -19.43 4.47
N HIS A 59 -4.62 -19.42 5.59
CA HIS A 59 -5.19 -18.19 6.16
C HIS A 59 -4.10 -17.21 6.59
N LEU A 60 -2.96 -17.69 7.12
CA LEU A 60 -1.82 -16.84 7.45
C LEU A 60 -1.30 -16.11 6.19
N PHE A 61 -1.03 -16.83 5.11
CA PHE A 61 -0.55 -16.21 3.87
C PHE A 61 -1.60 -15.33 3.21
N PHE A 62 -2.87 -15.76 3.21
CA PHE A 62 -3.99 -15.02 2.65
C PHE A 62 -4.20 -13.67 3.36
N VAL A 63 -4.21 -13.64 4.69
CA VAL A 63 -4.38 -12.41 5.48
C VAL A 63 -3.23 -11.44 5.20
N MET A 64 -1.99 -11.93 5.18
CA MET A 64 -0.82 -11.07 4.91
C MET A 64 -0.81 -10.53 3.48
N PHE A 65 -1.21 -11.35 2.51
CA PHE A 65 -1.39 -10.92 1.12
C PHE A 65 -2.47 -9.84 1.01
N VAL A 66 -3.69 -10.08 1.52
CA VAL A 66 -4.80 -9.13 1.43
C VAL A 66 -4.48 -7.83 2.15
N TRP A 67 -3.88 -7.91 3.34
CA TRP A 67 -3.51 -6.72 4.11
C TRP A 67 -2.46 -5.88 3.39
N SER A 68 -1.39 -6.48 2.88
CA SER A 68 -0.36 -5.74 2.14
C SER A 68 -0.88 -5.17 0.82
N TYR A 69 -1.77 -5.88 0.11
CA TYR A 69 -2.45 -5.38 -1.08
C TYR A 69 -3.35 -4.17 -0.76
N TRP A 70 -4.17 -4.27 0.29
CA TRP A 70 -5.02 -3.18 0.77
C TRP A 70 -4.21 -1.94 1.11
N MET A 71 -3.14 -2.09 1.90
CA MET A 71 -2.27 -0.97 2.26
C MET A 71 -1.62 -0.34 1.02
N THR A 72 -1.30 -1.12 -0.01
CA THR A 72 -0.71 -0.58 -1.25
C THR A 72 -1.71 0.24 -2.04
N ILE A 73 -2.98 -0.20 -2.12
CA ILE A 73 -4.07 0.51 -2.81
C ILE A 73 -4.43 1.81 -2.07
N PHE A 74 -4.74 1.72 -0.77
CA PHE A 74 -5.39 2.82 -0.05
C PHE A 74 -4.43 3.77 0.67
N THR A 75 -3.13 3.47 0.73
CA THR A 75 -2.15 4.47 1.18
C THR A 75 -1.97 5.53 0.12
N SER A 76 -2.46 6.74 0.40
CA SER A 76 -2.34 7.87 -0.52
C SER A 76 -0.86 8.22 -0.79
N PRO A 77 -0.50 8.55 -2.04
CA PRO A 77 0.86 8.95 -2.38
C PRO A 77 1.19 10.29 -1.73
N ALA A 78 2.33 10.38 -1.06
CA ALA A 78 2.77 11.62 -0.44
C ALA A 78 3.07 12.69 -1.50
N SER A 79 2.50 13.88 -1.31
CA SER A 79 2.72 15.07 -2.16
C SER A 79 3.75 16.02 -1.51
N PRO A 80 4.45 16.86 -2.29
CA PRO A 80 5.35 17.89 -1.75
C PRO A 80 4.68 18.79 -0.71
N SER A 81 5.45 19.21 0.29
CA SER A 81 5.05 20.20 1.30
C SER A 81 4.81 21.56 0.66
N LYS A 82 4.06 22.44 1.37
CA LYS A 82 3.67 23.77 0.89
C LYS A 82 4.87 24.67 0.55
N GLU A 83 6.02 24.47 1.20
CA GLU A 83 7.27 25.21 0.94
C GLU A 83 7.80 25.06 -0.49
N PHE A 84 7.48 23.95 -1.18
CA PHE A 84 7.90 23.73 -2.56
C PHE A 84 7.00 24.41 -3.59
N TYR A 85 5.83 24.91 -3.18
CA TYR A 85 4.93 25.65 -4.06
C TYR A 85 5.42 27.08 -4.20
N LEU A 86 5.31 27.63 -5.41
CA LEU A 86 5.61 29.04 -5.62
C LEU A 86 4.59 29.89 -4.87
N SER A 87 5.07 30.95 -4.21
CA SER A 87 4.16 31.96 -3.66
C SER A 87 3.36 32.62 -4.80
N ASN A 88 2.20 33.19 -4.49
CA ASN A 88 1.35 33.84 -5.50
C ASN A 88 2.12 34.93 -6.28
N SER A 89 3.00 35.68 -5.61
CA SER A 89 3.80 36.73 -6.25
C SER A 89 4.92 36.18 -7.14
N GLU A 90 5.48 35.01 -6.83
CA GLU A 90 6.46 34.32 -7.69
C GLU A 90 5.79 33.67 -8.88
N LYS A 91 4.60 33.11 -8.68
CA LYS A 91 3.78 32.53 -9.74
C LYS A 91 3.39 33.57 -10.77
N GLU A 92 2.88 34.73 -10.36
CA GLU A 92 2.55 35.82 -11.29
C GLU A 92 3.78 36.32 -12.07
N ARG A 93 4.93 36.44 -11.39
CA ARG A 93 6.19 36.83 -12.06
C ARG A 93 6.64 35.80 -13.07
N TYR A 94 6.50 34.52 -12.74
CA TYR A 94 6.84 33.42 -13.64
C TYR A 94 5.93 33.39 -14.88
N GLU A 95 4.61 33.56 -14.69
CA GLU A 95 3.61 33.54 -15.77
C GLU A 95 3.70 34.76 -16.69
N LYS A 96 4.09 35.93 -16.18
CA LYS A 96 4.28 37.15 -16.98
C LYS A 96 5.58 37.16 -17.79
N GLU A 97 6.54 36.32 -17.45
CA GLU A 97 7.85 36.30 -18.08
C GLU A 97 7.86 35.39 -19.31
N PHE A 98 8.27 35.93 -20.46
CA PHE A 98 8.29 35.20 -21.73
C PHE A 98 9.66 34.54 -22.02
N SER A 99 10.74 35.06 -21.43
CA SER A 99 12.08 34.49 -21.62
C SER A 99 12.30 33.29 -20.71
N GLN A 100 12.63 32.14 -21.32
CA GLN A 100 12.92 30.90 -20.59
C GLN A 100 14.12 31.03 -19.64
N GLU A 101 15.10 31.87 -19.96
CA GLU A 101 16.25 32.13 -19.08
C GLU A 101 15.82 32.87 -17.81
N ARG A 102 15.00 33.91 -17.96
CA ARG A 102 14.48 34.69 -16.83
C ARG A 102 13.52 33.87 -15.96
N GLN A 103 12.67 33.05 -16.59
CA GLN A 103 11.86 32.07 -15.86
C GLN A 103 12.72 31.13 -15.00
N GLN A 104 13.83 30.62 -15.55
CA GLN A 104 14.76 29.79 -14.79
C GLN A 104 15.43 30.54 -13.64
N ASP A 105 15.74 31.82 -13.80
CA ASP A 105 16.31 32.63 -12.72
C ASP A 105 15.34 32.86 -11.57
N ILE A 106 14.04 33.06 -11.86
CA ILE A 106 12.99 33.11 -10.83
C ILE A 106 12.96 31.78 -10.05
N LEU A 107 12.90 30.65 -10.76
CA LEU A 107 12.88 29.33 -10.16
C LEU A 107 14.15 29.03 -9.35
N ARG A 108 15.33 29.44 -9.84
CA ARG A 108 16.61 29.27 -9.13
C ARG A 108 16.63 30.07 -7.84
N ARG A 109 16.09 31.29 -7.81
CA ARG A 109 16.03 32.11 -6.59
C ARG A 109 15.15 31.45 -5.53
N ALA A 110 13.96 31.00 -5.91
CA ALA A 110 13.06 30.27 -5.01
C ALA A 110 13.69 28.95 -4.52
N ALA A 111 14.35 28.19 -5.41
CA ALA A 111 14.98 26.93 -5.07
C ALA A 111 16.16 27.04 -4.07
N ARG A 112 16.84 28.19 -3.96
CA ARG A 112 17.96 28.38 -3.00
C ARG A 112 17.54 28.23 -1.55
N ALA A 113 16.28 28.50 -1.23
CA ALA A 113 15.74 28.34 0.11
C ALA A 113 15.27 26.90 0.41
N LEU A 114 15.35 25.99 -0.57
CA LEU A 114 14.83 24.64 -0.48
C LEU A 114 15.97 23.60 -0.45
N PRO A 115 15.76 22.45 0.21
CA PRO A 115 16.75 21.36 0.26
C PRO A 115 16.75 20.56 -1.06
N ILE A 116 17.16 21.18 -2.16
CA ILE A 116 17.20 20.60 -3.49
C ILE A 116 18.65 20.49 -3.95
N TYR A 117 19.09 19.27 -4.26
CA TYR A 117 20.46 19.00 -4.71
C TYR A 117 20.51 18.53 -6.17
N THR A 118 19.34 18.34 -6.79
CA THR A 118 19.22 17.72 -8.12
C THR A 118 18.63 18.68 -9.14
N THR A 119 19.10 18.59 -10.39
CA THR A 119 18.63 19.41 -11.52
C THR A 119 18.18 18.52 -12.67
N SER A 120 17.60 19.11 -13.72
CA SER A 120 17.34 18.38 -14.97
C SER A 120 18.64 18.02 -15.69
N ALA A 121 18.55 17.18 -16.72
CA ALA A 121 19.68 16.90 -17.61
C ALA A 121 20.26 18.17 -18.26
N SER A 122 19.43 19.18 -18.52
CA SER A 122 19.81 20.50 -19.03
C SER A 122 20.32 21.47 -17.93
N LYS A 123 20.58 20.99 -16.71
CA LYS A 123 21.00 21.79 -15.54
C LYS A 123 20.01 22.91 -15.18
N THR A 124 18.72 22.70 -15.45
CA THR A 124 17.62 23.61 -15.08
C THR A 124 16.93 23.15 -13.79
N ILE A 125 16.24 24.08 -13.12
CA ILE A 125 15.44 23.73 -11.94
C ILE A 125 14.27 22.85 -12.38
N ARG A 126 14.08 21.74 -11.68
CA ARG A 126 12.99 20.80 -11.93
C ARG A 126 11.66 21.42 -11.49
N TYR A 127 10.90 21.98 -12.41
CA TYR A 127 9.60 22.58 -12.13
C TYR A 127 8.44 21.70 -12.63
N CYS A 128 7.28 21.79 -11.98
CA CYS A 128 6.02 21.21 -12.46
C CYS A 128 5.04 22.32 -12.80
N GLU A 129 4.77 22.54 -14.07
CA GLU A 129 3.81 23.55 -14.53
C GLU A 129 2.37 23.23 -14.09
N LYS A 130 1.98 21.95 -14.10
CA LYS A 130 0.63 21.51 -13.72
C LYS A 130 0.33 21.74 -12.24
N CYS A 131 1.29 21.41 -11.37
CA CYS A 131 1.13 21.56 -9.91
C CYS A 131 1.66 22.90 -9.38
N GLN A 132 2.33 23.68 -10.24
CA GLN A 132 2.95 24.97 -9.93
C GLN A 132 3.89 24.94 -8.72
N LEU A 133 4.75 23.92 -8.69
CA LEU A 133 5.71 23.68 -7.63
C LEU A 133 7.08 23.33 -8.18
N ILE A 134 8.12 23.65 -7.42
CA ILE A 134 9.48 23.17 -7.64
C ILE A 134 9.55 21.73 -7.14
N LYS A 135 9.88 20.78 -8.01
CA LYS A 135 9.88 19.35 -7.69
C LYS A 135 10.99 19.06 -6.68
N PRO A 136 10.68 18.52 -5.49
CA PRO A 136 11.68 17.98 -4.58
C PRO A 136 12.54 16.92 -5.27
N ASP A 137 13.70 16.64 -4.69
CA ASP A 137 14.56 15.56 -5.16
C ASP A 137 13.80 14.23 -5.22
N ARG A 138 13.95 13.50 -6.33
CA ARG A 138 13.26 12.23 -6.63
C ARG A 138 11.72 12.33 -6.73
N ALA A 139 11.11 13.52 -6.70
CA ALA A 139 9.68 13.68 -6.91
C ALA A 139 9.34 13.84 -8.39
N HIS A 140 8.30 13.14 -8.86
CA HIS A 140 7.87 13.19 -10.26
C HIS A 140 6.36 13.41 -10.33
N HIS A 141 5.90 14.09 -11.39
CA HIS A 141 4.47 14.27 -11.63
C HIS A 141 3.89 13.02 -12.29
N CYS A 142 2.86 12.45 -11.69
CA CYS A 142 2.08 11.38 -12.29
C CYS A 142 0.83 11.96 -12.94
N SER A 143 0.68 11.79 -14.25
CA SER A 143 -0.51 12.25 -14.99
C SER A 143 -1.77 11.49 -14.61
N ALA A 144 -1.67 10.21 -14.24
CA ALA A 144 -2.82 9.41 -13.82
C ALA A 144 -3.34 9.83 -12.44
N CYS A 145 -2.44 10.17 -11.51
CA CYS A 145 -2.81 10.69 -10.19
C CYS A 145 -3.04 12.22 -10.17
N ASP A 146 -2.72 12.92 -11.27
CA ASP A 146 -2.78 14.39 -11.43
C ASP A 146 -2.06 15.15 -10.30
N THR A 147 -0.95 14.60 -9.78
CA THR A 147 -0.19 15.18 -8.67
C THR A 147 1.31 14.83 -8.75
N CYS A 148 2.15 15.63 -8.10
CA CYS A 148 3.54 15.29 -7.85
C CYS A 148 3.64 14.28 -6.69
N VAL A 149 4.28 13.15 -6.95
CA VAL A 149 4.50 12.08 -5.98
C VAL A 149 5.94 12.10 -5.50
N LEU A 150 6.13 12.15 -4.18
CA LEU A 150 7.45 12.08 -3.54
C LEU A 150 8.09 10.71 -3.76
N LYS A 151 9.38 10.70 -4.08
CA LYS A 151 10.16 9.48 -4.39
C LYS A 151 9.37 8.52 -5.29
N MET A 152 8.77 9.06 -6.36
CA MET A 152 7.93 8.30 -7.27
C MET A 152 8.74 7.14 -7.85
N ASP A 153 8.16 5.95 -7.77
CA ASP A 153 8.66 4.79 -8.47
C ASP A 153 7.88 4.62 -9.77
N HIS A 154 6.62 4.19 -9.72
CA HIS A 154 5.77 4.07 -10.90
C HIS A 154 4.30 4.26 -10.56
N HIS A 155 3.47 4.45 -11.57
CA HIS A 155 2.03 4.30 -11.42
C HIS A 155 1.66 2.85 -11.72
N CYS A 156 0.99 2.18 -10.79
CA CYS A 156 0.69 0.76 -10.92
C CYS A 156 -0.82 0.56 -11.13
N PRO A 157 -1.25 0.14 -12.34
CA PRO A 157 -2.67 -0.08 -12.63
C PRO A 157 -3.31 -1.15 -11.73
N TRP A 158 -2.54 -2.18 -11.34
CA TRP A 158 -2.99 -3.31 -10.52
C TRP A 158 -3.40 -2.93 -9.08
N VAL A 159 -3.02 -1.74 -8.62
CA VAL A 159 -3.42 -1.19 -7.31
C VAL A 159 -4.16 0.14 -7.46
N ASN A 160 -4.44 0.57 -8.71
CA ASN A 160 -5.03 1.87 -9.04
C ASN A 160 -4.41 3.06 -8.27
N ASN A 161 -3.09 3.01 -8.06
CA ASN A 161 -2.40 3.99 -7.23
C ASN A 161 -0.94 4.15 -7.67
N CYS A 162 -0.35 5.28 -7.30
CA CYS A 162 1.07 5.53 -7.46
C CYS A 162 1.87 4.85 -6.36
N VAL A 163 2.89 4.11 -6.77
CA VAL A 163 3.92 3.57 -5.88
C VAL A 163 5.01 4.63 -5.72
N GLY A 164 5.17 5.14 -4.50
CA GLY A 164 6.11 6.22 -4.16
C GLY A 164 6.52 6.16 -2.70
N PHE A 165 6.95 7.29 -2.13
CA PHE A 165 7.54 7.35 -0.79
C PHE A 165 6.69 6.68 0.31
N SER A 166 5.39 6.97 0.35
CA SER A 166 4.49 6.53 1.43
C SER A 166 4.15 5.04 1.40
N ASN A 167 4.10 4.42 0.21
CA ASN A 167 3.60 3.06 0.04
C ASN A 167 4.60 2.09 -0.61
N TYR A 168 5.83 2.52 -0.92
CA TYR A 168 6.86 1.62 -1.50
C TYR A 168 7.11 0.39 -0.62
N LYS A 169 7.12 0.55 0.70
CA LYS A 169 7.25 -0.58 1.65
C LYS A 169 6.08 -1.56 1.51
N PHE A 170 4.85 -1.06 1.44
CA PHE A 170 3.66 -1.91 1.31
C PHE A 170 3.66 -2.64 -0.03
N PHE A 171 4.07 -1.97 -1.11
CA PHE A 171 4.23 -2.59 -2.42
C PHE A 171 5.22 -3.76 -2.40
N LEU A 172 6.38 -3.61 -1.74
CA LEU A 172 7.36 -4.71 -1.62
C LEU A 172 6.84 -5.87 -0.77
N LEU A 173 6.12 -5.59 0.32
CA LEU A 173 5.46 -6.61 1.12
C LEU A 173 4.35 -7.32 0.32
N PHE A 174 3.59 -6.58 -0.47
CA PHE A 174 2.59 -7.14 -1.38
C PHE A 174 3.23 -8.12 -2.37
N LEU A 175 4.34 -7.76 -3.02
CA LEU A 175 5.07 -8.67 -3.90
C LEU A 175 5.58 -9.92 -3.17
N LEU A 176 6.16 -9.75 -1.97
CA LEU A 176 6.66 -10.86 -1.16
C LEU A 176 5.54 -11.81 -0.74
N TYR A 177 4.45 -11.31 -0.17
CA TYR A 177 3.34 -12.16 0.27
C TYR A 177 2.56 -12.73 -0.91
N SER A 178 2.56 -12.08 -2.07
CA SER A 178 2.06 -12.68 -3.32
C SER A 178 2.88 -13.91 -3.72
N LEU A 179 4.21 -13.84 -3.63
CA LEU A 179 5.09 -14.99 -3.91
C LEU A 179 4.86 -16.13 -2.91
N LEU A 180 4.82 -15.81 -1.62
CA LEU A 180 4.61 -16.82 -0.58
C LEU A 180 3.23 -17.48 -0.71
N TYR A 181 2.19 -16.68 -0.99
CA TYR A 181 0.85 -17.18 -1.24
C TYR A 181 0.80 -18.11 -2.46
N CYS A 182 1.32 -17.65 -3.61
CA CYS A 182 1.31 -18.45 -4.83
C CYS A 182 2.17 -19.71 -4.70
N LEU A 183 3.33 -19.63 -4.05
CA LEU A 183 4.20 -20.78 -3.81
C LEU A 183 3.53 -21.81 -2.91
N PHE A 184 2.92 -21.36 -1.80
CA PHE A 184 2.20 -22.23 -0.88
C PHE A 184 1.05 -22.94 -1.59
N VAL A 185 0.23 -22.20 -2.35
CA VAL A 185 -0.87 -22.77 -3.14
C VAL A 185 -0.33 -23.76 -4.17
N ALA A 186 0.66 -23.39 -4.98
CA ALA A 186 1.22 -24.27 -6.01
C ALA A 186 1.82 -25.55 -5.41
N ALA A 187 2.59 -25.44 -4.33
CA ALA A 187 3.26 -26.57 -3.69
C ALA A 187 2.26 -27.56 -3.07
N THR A 188 1.24 -27.05 -2.36
CA THR A 188 0.21 -27.90 -1.74
C THR A 188 -0.75 -28.50 -2.76
N VAL A 189 -1.08 -27.75 -3.82
CA VAL A 189 -1.96 -28.22 -4.90
C VAL A 189 -1.26 -29.25 -5.79
N LEU A 190 0.07 -29.21 -5.94
CA LEU A 190 0.82 -30.08 -6.86
C LEU A 190 0.51 -31.57 -6.66
N GLU A 191 0.44 -32.05 -5.41
CA GLU A 191 0.09 -33.45 -5.11
C GLU A 191 -1.28 -33.83 -5.69
N TYR A 192 -2.27 -32.97 -5.48
CA TYR A 192 -3.65 -33.19 -5.95
C TYR A 192 -3.78 -32.98 -7.46
N PHE A 193 -3.03 -32.02 -8.02
CA PHE A 193 -2.93 -31.82 -9.46
C PHE A 193 -2.44 -33.11 -10.15
N ILE A 194 -1.38 -33.74 -9.63
CA ILE A 194 -0.87 -35.01 -10.16
C ILE A 194 -1.92 -36.12 -10.01
N LYS A 195 -2.59 -36.22 -8.85
CA LYS A 195 -3.68 -37.20 -8.62
C LYS A 195 -4.81 -37.03 -9.65
N PHE A 196 -5.32 -35.82 -9.83
CA PHE A 196 -6.40 -35.56 -10.81
C PHE A 196 -5.97 -35.78 -12.26
N TRP A 197 -4.72 -35.44 -12.61
CA TRP A 197 -4.20 -35.63 -13.97
C TRP A 197 -4.01 -37.11 -14.31
N THR A 198 -3.42 -37.88 -13.40
CA THR A 198 -3.16 -39.33 -13.57
C THR A 198 -4.42 -40.18 -13.51
N LEU A 199 -5.37 -39.85 -12.63
CA LEU A 199 -6.67 -40.54 -12.57
C LEU A 199 -7.48 -40.32 -13.85
N CYS A 200 -7.34 -39.17 -14.50
CA CYS A 200 -8.01 -38.88 -15.76
C CYS A 200 -7.47 -39.72 -16.93
N HIS A 201 -6.18 -40.04 -16.92
CA HIS A 201 -5.56 -40.96 -17.89
C HIS A 201 -6.02 -42.41 -17.69
N ARG A 202 -6.43 -42.80 -16.48
CA ARG A 202 -6.94 -44.15 -16.17
C ARG A 202 -8.45 -44.31 -16.36
N LYS A 203 -9.24 -43.23 -16.18
CA LYS A 203 -10.70 -43.23 -16.38
C LYS A 203 -11.14 -43.22 -17.84
N SER A 204 -10.28 -42.83 -18.81
CA SER A 204 -10.61 -42.96 -20.24
C SER A 204 -10.76 -44.41 -20.70
N THR A 205 -10.33 -45.38 -19.89
CA THR A 205 -10.35 -46.82 -20.19
C THR A 205 -11.44 -47.62 -19.45
N GLU A 206 -12.14 -47.07 -18.45
CA GLU A 206 -13.18 -47.81 -17.70
C GLU A 206 -14.39 -46.94 -17.30
N SER A 207 -15.61 -47.48 -17.48
CA SER A 207 -16.88 -46.86 -17.08
C SER A 207 -17.15 -47.01 -15.57
N CYS A 208 -17.31 -45.91 -14.80
CA CYS A 208 -17.63 -45.97 -13.36
C CYS A 208 -18.31 -44.65 -12.85
N PRO A 209 -18.86 -44.57 -11.62
CA PRO A 209 -20.26 -44.17 -11.35
C PRO A 209 -20.44 -42.79 -10.68
N LYS A 210 -21.74 -42.43 -10.56
CA LYS A 210 -22.47 -41.20 -10.15
C LYS A 210 -21.96 -40.22 -9.07
N ASN A 211 -20.77 -40.36 -8.46
CA ASN A 211 -20.14 -39.30 -7.65
C ASN A 211 -19.36 -38.27 -8.51
N GLU A 212 -19.54 -38.30 -9.83
CA GLU A 212 -18.78 -37.50 -10.81
C GLU A 212 -19.00 -35.99 -10.71
N LEU A 213 -20.15 -35.50 -10.24
CA LEU A 213 -20.47 -34.07 -10.27
C LEU A 213 -19.60 -33.24 -9.31
N THR A 214 -19.36 -33.74 -8.10
CA THR A 214 -18.45 -33.10 -7.13
C THR A 214 -16.99 -33.26 -7.53
N ASP A 215 -16.62 -34.43 -8.09
CA ASP A 215 -15.27 -34.72 -8.61
C ASP A 215 -14.92 -33.83 -9.81
N THR A 216 -15.88 -33.57 -10.70
CA THR A 216 -15.68 -32.73 -11.91
C THR A 216 -15.53 -31.25 -11.55
N ARG A 217 -16.32 -30.75 -10.59
CA ARG A 217 -16.21 -29.36 -10.12
C ARG A 217 -14.87 -29.13 -9.40
N ALA A 218 -14.55 -29.95 -8.40
CA ALA A 218 -13.32 -29.80 -7.64
C ALA A 218 -12.09 -29.90 -8.55
N LYS A 219 -12.10 -30.82 -9.52
CA LYS A 219 -11.05 -30.94 -10.54
C LYS A 219 -10.84 -29.66 -11.34
N PHE A 220 -11.91 -29.02 -11.83
CA PHE A 220 -11.77 -27.76 -12.59
C PHE A 220 -11.09 -26.68 -11.75
N HIS A 221 -11.55 -26.50 -10.51
CA HIS A 221 -10.98 -25.52 -9.59
C HIS A 221 -9.52 -25.82 -9.24
N VAL A 222 -9.19 -27.06 -8.88
CA VAL A 222 -7.83 -27.47 -8.48
C VAL A 222 -6.83 -27.33 -9.63
N LEU A 223 -7.19 -27.74 -10.85
CA LEU A 223 -6.32 -27.58 -12.02
C LEU A 223 -6.07 -26.11 -12.33
N PHE A 224 -7.12 -25.28 -12.35
CA PHE A 224 -6.98 -23.85 -12.64
C PHE A 224 -6.19 -23.13 -11.53
N LEU A 225 -6.37 -23.54 -10.27
CA LEU A 225 -5.66 -22.99 -9.11
C LEU A 225 -4.15 -23.23 -9.22
N PHE A 226 -3.73 -24.41 -9.68
CA PHE A 226 -2.30 -24.69 -9.95
C PHE A 226 -1.74 -23.79 -11.04
N PHE A 227 -2.40 -23.69 -12.19
CA PHE A 227 -1.90 -22.88 -13.31
C PHE A 227 -1.87 -21.39 -12.99
N VAL A 228 -2.92 -20.86 -12.37
CA VAL A 228 -2.99 -19.46 -11.95
C VAL A 228 -1.90 -19.15 -10.93
N SER A 229 -1.75 -19.96 -9.88
CA SER A 229 -0.72 -19.73 -8.85
C SER A 229 0.70 -19.82 -9.42
N ALA A 230 1.00 -20.80 -10.27
CA ALA A 230 2.30 -20.92 -10.92
C ALA A 230 2.61 -19.74 -11.86
N MET A 231 1.65 -19.30 -12.68
CA MET A 231 1.81 -18.18 -13.61
C MET A 231 2.10 -16.87 -12.86
N PHE A 232 1.32 -16.59 -11.81
CA PHE A 232 1.56 -15.41 -10.97
C PHE A 232 2.87 -15.50 -10.21
N PHE A 233 3.26 -16.67 -9.71
CA PHE A 233 4.54 -16.85 -9.02
C PHE A 233 5.72 -16.47 -9.92
N ILE A 234 5.81 -17.02 -11.13
CA ILE A 234 6.91 -16.74 -12.07
C ILE A 234 6.95 -15.24 -12.44
N SER A 235 5.77 -14.68 -12.73
CA SER A 235 5.65 -13.27 -13.13
C SER A 235 6.09 -12.33 -12.01
N VAL A 236 5.56 -12.53 -10.80
CA VAL A 236 5.86 -11.71 -9.62
C VAL A 236 7.31 -11.91 -9.16
N LEU A 237 7.90 -13.09 -9.34
CA LEU A 237 9.27 -13.38 -8.90
C LEU A 237 10.28 -12.52 -9.66
N SER A 238 10.06 -12.34 -10.96
CA SER A 238 10.89 -11.46 -11.79
C SER A 238 10.82 -10.00 -11.32
N LEU A 239 9.61 -9.50 -11.04
CA LEU A 239 9.37 -8.14 -10.57
C LEU A 239 9.95 -7.91 -9.16
N PHE A 240 9.73 -8.85 -8.24
CA PHE A 240 10.27 -8.80 -6.89
C PHE A 240 11.81 -8.78 -6.90
N SER A 241 12.42 -9.64 -7.71
CA SER A 241 13.90 -9.70 -7.85
C SER A 241 14.46 -8.37 -8.37
N TYR A 242 13.81 -7.78 -9.37
CA TYR A 242 14.18 -6.46 -9.88
C TYR A 242 14.08 -5.36 -8.82
N HIS A 243 12.99 -5.33 -8.04
CA HIS A 243 12.84 -4.35 -6.97
C HIS A 243 13.81 -4.58 -5.81
N CYS A 244 14.16 -5.82 -5.47
CA CYS A 244 15.22 -6.12 -4.51
C CYS A 244 16.57 -5.52 -4.95
N TRP A 245 16.90 -5.62 -6.25
CA TRP A 245 18.09 -4.96 -6.80
C TRP A 245 18.01 -3.43 -6.72
N LEU A 246 16.85 -2.84 -7.05
CA LEU A 246 16.64 -1.39 -6.94
C LEU A 246 16.79 -0.89 -5.50
N VAL A 247 16.22 -1.60 -4.54
CA VAL A 247 16.35 -1.31 -3.11
C VAL A 247 17.82 -1.40 -2.72
N GLY A 248 18.53 -2.45 -3.14
CA GLY A 248 19.98 -2.64 -2.94
C GLY A 248 20.84 -1.48 -3.44
N LYS A 249 20.40 -0.79 -4.49
CA LYS A 249 21.07 0.38 -5.05
C LYS A 249 20.45 1.72 -4.62
N ASN A 250 19.43 1.71 -3.77
CA ASN A 250 18.60 2.86 -3.39
C ASN A 250 18.09 3.67 -4.61
N ARG A 251 17.70 2.98 -5.68
CA ARG A 251 17.16 3.57 -6.91
C ARG A 251 15.64 3.39 -6.98
N THR A 252 14.97 4.27 -7.71
CA THR A 252 13.59 4.01 -8.17
C THR A 252 13.62 3.61 -9.64
N THR A 253 12.54 3.03 -10.14
CA THR A 253 12.39 2.60 -11.55
C THR A 253 12.55 3.75 -12.56
N ILE A 254 12.24 4.99 -12.17
CA ILE A 254 12.39 6.19 -13.01
C ILE A 254 13.86 6.63 -13.15
N VAL A 255 14.72 6.33 -12.18
CA VAL A 255 16.12 6.80 -12.23
C VAL A 255 16.84 6.05 -13.36
N LYS A 256 17.14 6.77 -14.45
CA LYS A 256 17.84 6.21 -15.60
C LYS A 256 19.20 5.64 -15.19
N ILE A 257 19.53 4.46 -15.69
CA ILE A 257 20.85 3.84 -15.53
C ILE A 257 21.88 4.78 -16.17
N GLY A 258 22.70 5.44 -15.34
CA GLY A 258 23.74 6.39 -15.77
C GLY A 258 23.58 7.82 -15.22
N ASP A 259 22.43 8.16 -14.65
CA ASP A 259 22.19 9.51 -14.12
C ASP A 259 22.85 9.67 -12.73
N LYS A 260 24.10 10.13 -12.70
CA LYS A 260 24.88 10.36 -11.47
C LYS A 260 24.36 11.55 -10.65
N SER A 261 23.51 12.40 -11.24
CA SER A 261 23.00 13.63 -10.61
C SER A 261 21.99 13.37 -9.48
N LEU A 262 21.43 12.16 -9.40
CA LEU A 262 20.38 11.79 -8.44
C LEU A 262 20.86 10.84 -7.32
N VAL A 263 22.15 10.51 -7.30
CA VAL A 263 22.76 9.72 -6.23
C VAL A 263 23.06 10.66 -5.06
N MET A 264 22.05 10.95 -4.25
CA MET A 264 22.24 11.53 -2.92
C MET A 264 23.30 10.69 -2.19
N LYS A 265 24.29 11.35 -1.57
CA LYS A 265 25.32 10.68 -0.74
C LYS A 265 24.65 9.63 0.14
N ARG A 266 25.21 8.43 0.06
CA ARG A 266 24.75 7.20 0.72
C ARG A 266 24.50 7.43 2.21
N ASN A 267 23.25 7.74 2.60
CA ASN A 267 22.81 7.59 3.99
C ASN A 267 22.51 6.09 4.21
N ILE A 268 23.55 5.35 4.58
CA ILE A 268 23.56 3.90 4.87
C ILE A 268 22.43 3.47 5.84
N GLY A 269 21.90 4.37 6.67
CA GLY A 269 20.93 4.03 7.71
C GLY A 269 19.63 3.40 7.20
N TYR A 270 19.00 3.94 6.16
CA TYR A 270 17.65 3.50 5.75
C TYR A 270 17.59 2.08 5.15
N PHE A 271 18.69 1.63 4.52
CA PHE A 271 18.76 0.30 3.90
C PHE A 271 18.95 -0.80 4.95
N GLN A 272 19.70 -0.52 6.01
CA GLN A 272 19.94 -1.43 7.13
C GLN A 272 18.66 -1.65 7.96
N TYR A 273 17.80 -0.63 8.08
CA TYR A 273 16.45 -0.79 8.64
C TYR A 273 15.51 -1.58 7.73
N PHE A 274 15.60 -1.47 6.40
CA PHE A 274 14.73 -2.22 5.50
C PHE A 274 14.99 -3.74 5.53
N GLN A 275 16.26 -4.17 5.51
CA GLN A 275 16.61 -5.60 5.63
C GLN A 275 16.26 -6.18 7.00
N ALA A 276 16.54 -5.44 8.08
CA ALA A 276 16.14 -5.85 9.43
C ALA A 276 14.60 -5.92 9.57
N TRP A 277 13.85 -5.02 8.93
CA TRP A 277 12.38 -4.99 9.04
C TRP A 277 11.64 -6.02 8.20
N VAL A 278 12.15 -6.45 7.04
CA VAL A 278 11.54 -7.56 6.29
C VAL A 278 11.67 -8.86 7.09
N MET A 279 12.82 -9.07 7.74
CA MET A 279 13.02 -10.19 8.66
C MET A 279 12.14 -10.06 9.91
N VAL A 280 12.02 -8.86 10.47
CA VAL A 280 11.16 -8.59 11.63
C VAL A 280 9.67 -8.70 11.30
N ALA A 281 9.21 -8.35 10.08
CA ALA A 281 7.81 -8.50 9.66
C ALA A 281 7.39 -9.97 9.50
N VAL A 282 8.32 -10.86 9.16
CA VAL A 282 8.11 -12.32 9.19
C VAL A 282 7.95 -12.83 10.64
N PHE A 283 8.53 -12.15 11.63
CA PHE A 283 8.49 -12.56 13.04
C PHE A 283 7.51 -11.75 13.93
N GLN A 284 7.07 -10.55 13.54
CA GLN A 284 6.36 -9.62 14.43
C GLN A 284 4.85 -9.81 14.55
N LEU A 285 4.23 -10.72 13.80
CA LEU A 285 2.83 -11.07 14.06
C LEU A 285 2.63 -11.72 15.43
N ALA A 286 3.65 -12.40 15.97
CA ALA A 286 3.59 -12.96 17.33
C ALA A 286 3.86 -11.91 18.43
N LEU A 287 4.63 -10.86 18.14
CA LEU A 287 5.07 -9.88 19.15
C LEU A 287 4.20 -8.63 19.22
N TRP A 288 3.64 -8.16 18.09
CA TRP A 288 2.81 -6.95 18.05
C TRP A 288 1.46 -7.15 18.75
N GLY A 289 0.86 -8.34 18.63
CA GLY A 289 -0.35 -8.71 19.40
C GLY A 289 -0.10 -8.75 20.91
N TRP A 290 1.10 -9.16 21.34
CA TRP A 290 1.50 -9.17 22.75
C TRP A 290 1.78 -7.77 23.29
N ILE A 291 2.39 -6.89 22.49
CA ILE A 291 2.72 -5.50 22.87
C ILE A 291 1.47 -4.61 22.91
N GLN A 292 0.53 -4.76 21.97
CA GLN A 292 -0.74 -4.02 21.99
C GLN A 292 -1.59 -4.39 23.23
N ASN A 293 -1.65 -5.68 23.60
CA ASN A 293 -2.39 -6.12 24.79
C ASN A 293 -1.73 -5.68 26.11
N LYS A 294 -0.40 -5.57 26.19
CA LYS A 294 0.27 -5.03 27.38
C LYS A 294 0.15 -3.52 27.54
N LEU A 295 0.16 -2.74 26.45
CA LEU A 295 -0.03 -1.27 26.55
C LEU A 295 -1.47 -0.85 26.86
N LEU A 296 -2.47 -1.62 26.42
CA LEU A 296 -3.88 -1.35 26.75
C LEU A 296 -4.24 -1.71 28.20
N LEU A 297 -3.53 -2.66 28.81
CA LEU A 297 -3.67 -2.97 30.24
C LEU A 297 -2.92 -2.00 31.16
N GLN A 298 -1.87 -1.31 30.67
CA GLN A 298 -1.11 -0.33 31.44
C GLN A 298 -1.63 1.12 31.34
N THR A 299 -2.54 1.43 30.42
CA THR A 299 -3.14 2.76 30.27
C THR A 299 -4.48 2.93 31.02
N ARG A 300 -4.88 1.94 31.84
CA ARG A 300 -6.07 2.02 32.71
C ARG A 300 -5.74 2.37 34.17
N MET A 301 -4.66 3.12 34.41
CA MET A 301 -4.37 3.71 35.71
C MET A 301 -3.83 5.14 35.57
N SER A 302 -4.47 6.05 36.32
CA SER A 302 -4.17 7.47 36.58
C SER A 302 -4.25 8.47 35.42
N MET A 303 -5.43 9.08 35.24
CA MET A 303 -5.54 10.48 34.83
C MET A 303 -5.60 11.37 36.10
N PRO A 304 -4.62 12.25 36.36
CA PRO A 304 -4.80 13.39 37.24
C PRO A 304 -5.17 14.66 36.42
N GLU A 305 -5.98 15.54 37.02
CA GLU A 305 -6.00 16.98 36.74
C GLU A 305 -6.53 17.52 35.39
N VAL A 306 -7.72 17.09 34.94
CA VAL A 306 -8.52 17.92 33.99
C VAL A 306 -9.97 18.16 34.48
N ALA A 307 -10.36 17.61 35.64
CA ALA A 307 -11.72 17.77 36.18
C ALA A 307 -11.89 18.92 37.19
N GLN A 308 -10.83 19.63 37.60
CA GLN A 308 -10.97 20.72 38.59
C GLN A 308 -11.19 22.13 38.01
N ILE A 309 -11.05 22.33 36.70
CA ILE A 309 -11.28 23.65 36.08
C ILE A 309 -12.78 23.87 35.76
N SER A 310 -13.58 22.81 35.68
CA SER A 310 -15.04 22.87 35.49
C SER A 310 -15.81 23.20 36.80
N LEU A 311 -15.27 22.84 37.96
CA LEU A 311 -15.89 23.06 39.28
C LEU A 311 -15.50 24.40 39.94
N PHE A 312 -14.47 25.09 39.45
CA PHE A 312 -14.05 26.38 40.00
C PHE A 312 -14.86 27.56 39.43
N LEU A 313 -15.39 27.45 38.20
CA LEU A 313 -16.20 28.49 37.57
C LEU A 313 -17.71 28.40 37.92
N SER A 314 -18.18 27.28 38.46
CA SER A 314 -19.58 27.14 38.90
C SER A 314 -19.84 27.60 40.34
N ASN A 315 -18.81 27.66 41.20
CA ASN A 315 -18.95 28.01 42.61
C ASN A 315 -18.67 29.48 42.95
N HIS A 316 -18.18 30.28 41.99
CA HIS A 316 -17.90 31.70 42.21
C HIS A 316 -19.04 32.66 41.78
N LEU A 317 -20.12 32.14 41.17
CA LEU A 317 -21.30 32.92 40.73
C LEU A 317 -22.57 32.67 41.57
N VAL A 318 -22.52 31.80 42.58
CA VAL A 318 -23.66 31.50 43.46
C VAL A 318 -23.58 32.23 44.81
N ASN A 319 -22.44 32.85 45.16
CA ASN A 319 -22.26 33.60 46.41
C ASN A 319 -22.50 35.13 46.31
N GLN A 320 -23.43 35.57 45.45
CA GLN A 320 -23.90 36.97 45.42
C GLN A 320 -25.42 37.12 45.59
N LYS A 321 -26.08 36.22 46.31
CA LYS A 321 -27.45 36.45 46.80
C LYS A 321 -27.62 35.92 48.21
N THR A 322 -27.18 36.70 49.20
CA THR A 322 -27.78 36.82 50.55
C THR A 322 -26.98 37.81 51.40
N ALA A 323 -27.19 39.11 51.17
CA ALA A 323 -27.02 40.14 52.19
C ALA A 323 -27.76 41.39 51.70
N CYS A 324 -29.02 41.52 52.11
CA CYS A 324 -29.82 42.73 51.99
C CYS A 324 -30.06 43.27 53.40
N TRP A 325 -30.07 44.60 53.53
CA TRP A 325 -30.52 45.44 54.66
C TRP A 325 -29.48 45.99 55.65
N THR A 326 -29.12 47.26 55.43
CA THR A 326 -29.14 48.43 56.36
C THR A 326 -28.42 49.59 55.65
N ALA A 327 -29.12 50.57 55.05
CA ALA A 327 -29.75 51.77 55.63
C ALA A 327 -28.79 52.96 55.90
N ASN A 328 -29.24 54.15 55.45
CA ASN A 328 -28.78 55.54 55.64
C ASN A 328 -27.72 56.09 54.66
N LEU A 329 -28.01 57.03 53.75
CA LEU A 329 -28.53 58.42 53.83
C LEU A 329 -27.53 59.47 54.35
N SER A 330 -27.35 60.49 53.49
CA SER A 330 -26.90 61.88 53.70
C SER A 330 -25.46 62.15 54.15
N GLY A 331 -24.79 63.02 53.38
CA GLY A 331 -23.50 63.64 53.65
C GLY A 331 -22.87 64.16 52.38
#